data_AF-A0A957HU15-F1
#
_entry.id   AF-A0A957HU15-F1
#
_cell.length_a   1.000
_cell.length_b   1.000
_cell.length_c   1.000
_cell.angle_alpha   90.00
_cell.angle_beta   90.00
_cell.angle_gamma   90.00
#
_symmetry.space_group_name_H-M   'P 1'
#
loop_
_entity.id
_entity.type
_entity.pdbx_description
1 polymer ?
#
loop_
_entity_poly.entity_id
_entity_poly.type
_entity_poly.pdbx_seq_one_letter_code
_entity_poly.pdbx_strand_id
1 'polypeptide(L)'
;MVTVKQIKRTYYWAISLFWLATALPIALQVLLLQARGFTLFQLGIGMAVYSLTIVLLEVPTGGLADAVGRKRVALIAYTLMAITSAALLAAFTFPTLIVGFILYGAGRALASGALDAWFVDALQAVDADVALQPAFAKAGTFTLLALGIGALLGSAVPRLFHNLPAEGTAV
;
A
#
# COMPACT_ATOMS: atom_id res chain seq x y z
N MET A 1 5.38 30.31 -3.15
CA MET A 1 4.69 29.76 -1.96
C MET A 1 3.75 28.64 -2.39
N VAL A 2 3.69 27.54 -1.65
CA VAL A 2 2.78 26.42 -1.95
C VAL A 2 1.39 26.79 -1.42
N THR A 3 0.35 26.59 -2.21
CA THR A 3 -1.04 26.92 -1.82
C THR A 3 -1.75 25.73 -1.17
N VAL A 4 -2.77 26.00 -0.33
CA VAL A 4 -3.65 24.97 0.25
C VAL A 4 -4.21 24.02 -0.82
N LYS A 5 -4.60 24.56 -1.97
CA LYS A 5 -5.11 23.77 -3.11
C LYS A 5 -4.06 22.80 -3.65
N GLN A 6 -2.80 23.23 -3.75
CA GLN A 6 -1.70 22.37 -4.20
C GLN A 6 -1.41 21.25 -3.20
N ILE A 7 -1.37 21.56 -1.89
CA ILE A 7 -1.15 20.56 -0.83
C ILE A 7 -2.25 19.50 -0.86
N LYS A 8 -3.52 19.91 -0.85
CA LYS A 8 -4.68 19.00 -0.96
C LYS A 8 -4.61 18.13 -2.21
N ARG A 9 -4.30 18.73 -3.37
CA ARG A 9 -4.18 17.99 -4.63
C ARG A 9 -3.07 16.94 -4.57
N THR A 10 -1.89 17.29 -4.07
CA THR A 10 -0.77 16.35 -3.94
C THR A 10 -1.11 15.20 -3.00
N TYR A 11 -1.73 15.49 -1.86
CA TYR A 11 -2.17 14.48 -0.91
C TYR A 11 -3.21 13.53 -1.52
N TYR A 12 -4.27 14.05 -2.15
CA TYR A 12 -5.31 13.23 -2.78
C TYR A 12 -4.77 12.32 -3.88
N TRP A 13 -3.84 12.81 -4.71
CA TRP A 13 -3.20 11.96 -5.72
C TRP A 13 -2.32 10.87 -5.10
N ALA A 14 -1.51 11.22 -4.11
CA ALA A 14 -0.62 10.26 -3.44
C ALA A 14 -1.43 9.14 -2.78
N ILE A 15 -2.45 9.48 -1.99
CA ILE A 15 -3.29 8.50 -1.29
C ILE A 15 -4.12 7.66 -2.26
N SER A 16 -4.68 8.26 -3.32
CA SER A 16 -5.42 7.50 -4.35
C SER A 16 -4.52 6.52 -5.10
N LEU A 17 -3.33 6.95 -5.53
CA LEU A 17 -2.41 6.05 -6.24
C LEU A 17 -1.96 4.89 -5.36
N PHE A 18 -1.68 5.16 -4.08
CA PHE A 18 -1.35 4.14 -3.10
C PHE A 18 -2.45 3.09 -2.94
N TRP A 19 -3.69 3.51 -2.71
CA TRP A 19 -4.81 2.59 -2.50
C TRP A 19 -5.24 1.88 -3.77
N LEU A 20 -5.16 2.54 -4.93
CA LEU A 20 -5.41 1.90 -6.22
C LEU A 20 -4.39 0.80 -6.50
N ALA A 21 -3.10 1.09 -6.32
CA ALA A 21 -2.01 0.12 -6.51
C ALA A 21 -2.10 -1.05 -5.52
N THR A 22 -2.60 -0.80 -4.30
CA THR A 22 -2.83 -1.85 -3.30
C THR A 22 -4.07 -2.70 -3.63
N ALA A 23 -5.17 -2.08 -4.07
CA ALA A 23 -6.42 -2.78 -4.36
C ALA A 23 -6.36 -3.66 -5.61
N LEU A 24 -5.58 -3.26 -6.61
CA LEU A 24 -5.46 -3.97 -7.87
C LEU A 24 -5.02 -5.45 -7.71
N PRO A 25 -3.95 -5.78 -6.97
CA PRO A 25 -3.54 -7.17 -6.77
C PRO A 25 -4.36 -7.91 -5.71
N ILE A 26 -5.09 -7.24 -4.81
CA ILE A 26 -5.73 -7.88 -3.64
C ILE A 26 -6.61 -9.08 -4.03
N ALA A 27 -7.44 -8.94 -5.06
CA ALA A 27 -8.36 -9.99 -5.48
C ALA A 27 -7.64 -11.22 -6.08
N LEU A 28 -6.48 -11.01 -6.70
CA LEU A 28 -5.74 -12.04 -7.42
C LEU A 28 -4.63 -12.67 -6.59
N GLN A 29 -4.09 -11.95 -5.61
CA GLN A 29 -2.89 -12.36 -4.90
C GLN A 29 -3.08 -13.69 -4.16
N VAL A 30 -4.20 -13.86 -3.46
CA VAL A 30 -4.51 -15.13 -2.77
C VAL A 30 -4.67 -16.27 -3.77
N LEU A 31 -5.41 -16.04 -4.86
CA LEU A 31 -5.63 -17.04 -5.91
C LEU A 31 -4.32 -17.46 -6.59
N LEU A 32 -3.45 -16.49 -6.89
CA LEU A 32 -2.13 -16.74 -7.48
C LEU A 32 -1.25 -17.57 -6.56
N LEU A 33 -1.22 -17.24 -5.27
CA LEU A 33 -0.42 -17.99 -4.30
C LEU A 33 -0.98 -19.40 -4.07
N GLN A 34 -2.30 -19.57 -4.04
CA GLN A 34 -2.92 -20.90 -4.01
C GLN A 34 -2.61 -21.72 -5.26
N ALA A 35 -2.64 -21.11 -6.45
CA ALA A 35 -2.24 -21.75 -7.69
C ALA A 35 -0.76 -22.20 -7.71
N ARG A 36 0.08 -21.60 -6.86
CA ARG A 36 1.47 -21.99 -6.62
C ARG A 36 1.65 -23.03 -5.52
N GLY A 37 0.55 -23.59 -5.01
CA GLY A 37 0.57 -24.63 -3.99
C GLY A 37 0.63 -24.13 -2.54
N PHE A 38 0.53 -22.82 -2.29
CA PHE A 38 0.43 -22.32 -0.92
C PHE A 38 -0.94 -22.64 -0.32
N THR A 39 -0.96 -23.15 0.91
CA THR A 39 -2.21 -23.40 1.63
C THR A 39 -2.74 -22.12 2.27
N LEU A 40 -4.05 -22.04 2.52
CA LEU A 40 -4.65 -20.91 3.25
C LEU A 40 -4.03 -20.73 4.64
N PHE A 41 -3.58 -21.82 5.28
CA PHE A 41 -2.88 -21.77 6.55
C PHE A 41 -1.54 -21.04 6.43
N GLN A 42 -0.74 -21.35 5.41
CA GLN A 42 0.53 -20.64 5.14
C GLN A 42 0.31 -19.16 4.84
N LEU A 43 -0.75 -18.82 4.09
CA LEU A 43 -1.12 -17.43 3.83
C LEU A 43 -1.57 -16.71 5.12
N GLY A 44 -2.29 -17.41 6.00
CA GLY A 44 -2.67 -16.92 7.32
C GLY A 44 -1.46 -16.61 8.19
N ILE A 45 -0.43 -17.48 8.20
CA ILE A 45 0.85 -17.20 8.88
C ILE A 45 1.51 -15.96 8.27
N GLY A 46 1.56 -15.85 6.94
CA GLY A 46 2.09 -14.67 6.28
C GLY A 46 1.39 -13.36 6.72
N MET A 47 0.06 -13.38 6.77
CA MET A 47 -0.73 -12.25 7.27
C MET A 47 -0.49 -11.94 8.75
N ALA A 48 -0.28 -12.95 9.58
CA ALA A 48 0.08 -12.77 10.99
C ALA A 48 1.47 -12.12 11.12
N VAL A 49 2.46 -12.58 10.35
CA VAL A 49 3.82 -12.00 10.32
C VAL A 49 3.79 -10.56 9.82
N TYR A 50 3.03 -10.28 8.77
CA TYR A 50 2.81 -8.92 8.26
C TYR A 50 2.24 -8.00 9.34
N SER A 51 1.17 -8.44 10.03
CA SER A 51 0.52 -7.67 11.09
C SER A 51 1.46 -7.43 12.27
N LEU A 52 2.19 -8.48 12.70
CA LEU A 52 3.17 -8.38 13.76
C LEU A 52 4.30 -7.42 13.40
N THR A 53 4.80 -7.48 12.16
CA THR A 53 5.84 -6.56 11.67
C THR A 53 5.37 -5.12 11.74
N ILE A 54 4.12 -4.83 11.38
CA ILE A 54 3.56 -3.49 11.51
C ILE A 54 3.58 -3.02 12.96
N VAL A 55 3.01 -3.83 13.87
CA VAL A 55 2.92 -3.47 15.30
C VAL A 55 4.31 -3.21 15.90
N LEU A 56 5.28 -4.07 15.60
CA LEU A 56 6.65 -3.93 16.12
C LEU A 56 7.35 -2.69 15.56
N LEU A 57 7.03 -2.30 14.33
CA LEU A 57 7.70 -1.20 13.65
C LEU A 57 6.98 0.14 13.77
N GLU A 58 5.72 0.18 14.18
CA GLU A 58 4.90 1.40 14.20
C GLU A 58 5.54 2.55 14.98
N VAL A 59 5.96 2.29 16.23
CA VAL A 59 6.63 3.29 17.08
C VAL A 59 7.98 3.72 16.51
N PRO A 60 8.93 2.82 16.17
CA PRO A 60 10.22 3.24 15.64
C PRO A 60 10.11 3.93 14.27
N THR A 61 9.18 3.51 13.40
CA THR A 61 8.99 4.17 12.10
C THR A 61 8.36 5.54 12.23
N GLY A 62 7.51 5.76 13.24
CA GLY A 62 7.02 7.10 13.60
C GLY A 62 8.16 8.04 13.97
N GLY A 63 9.03 7.62 14.90
CA GLY A 63 10.22 8.39 15.28
C GLY A 63 11.17 8.67 14.12
N LEU A 64 11.34 7.70 13.21
CA LEU A 64 12.11 7.88 11.98
C LEU A 64 11.48 8.94 11.05
N ALA A 65 10.15 8.94 10.90
CA ALA A 65 9.44 9.92 10.09
C ALA A 65 9.60 11.35 10.63
N ASP A 66 9.57 11.51 11.96
CA ASP A 66 9.79 12.80 12.60
C ASP A 66 11.25 13.28 12.48
N ALA A 67 12.23 12.37 12.54
CA ALA A 67 13.65 12.71 12.43
C ALA A 67 14.13 13.00 10.98
N VAL A 68 13.71 12.18 10.01
CA VAL A 68 14.19 12.24 8.61
C VAL A 68 13.30 13.13 7.74
N GLY A 69 12.06 13.33 8.17
CA GLY A 69 11.05 14.11 7.46
C GLY A 69 9.94 13.23 6.88
N ARG A 70 8.71 13.49 7.34
CA ARG A 70 7.49 12.72 7.05
C ARG A 70 7.24 12.46 5.56
N LYS A 71 7.40 13.48 4.71
CA LYS A 71 7.25 13.33 3.24
C LYS A 71 8.26 12.36 2.63
N ARG A 72 9.52 12.41 3.05
CA ARG A 72 10.59 11.56 2.51
C ARG A 72 10.35 10.11 2.90
N VAL A 73 10.03 9.87 4.17
CA VAL A 73 9.72 8.54 4.68
C VAL A 73 8.50 7.94 3.99
N ALA A 74 7.42 8.72 3.79
CA ALA A 74 6.25 8.25 3.06
C ALA A 74 6.57 7.81 1.61
N LEU A 75 7.41 8.57 0.89
CA LEU A 75 7.80 8.20 -0.48
C LEU A 75 8.66 6.92 -0.52
N ILE A 76 9.62 6.79 0.39
CA ILE A 76 10.44 5.58 0.51
C ILE A 76 9.55 4.36 0.81
N ALA A 77 8.59 4.53 1.73
CA ALA A 77 7.63 3.50 2.08
C ALA A 77 6.83 3.03 0.87
N TYR A 78 6.27 3.95 0.08
CA TYR A 78 5.51 3.61 -1.13
C TYR A 78 6.35 2.90 -2.19
N THR A 79 7.59 3.34 -2.39
CA THR A 79 8.52 2.66 -3.32
C THR A 79 8.85 1.24 -2.83
N LEU A 80 9.19 1.09 -1.55
CA LEU A 80 9.50 -0.22 -0.96
C LEU A 80 8.31 -1.18 -1.07
N MET A 81 7.10 -0.69 -0.81
CA MET A 81 5.89 -1.48 -0.93
C MET A 81 5.60 -1.88 -2.38
N ALA A 82 5.75 -0.97 -3.34
CA ALA A 82 5.55 -1.29 -4.76
C ALA A 82 6.54 -2.38 -5.23
N ILE A 83 7.82 -2.26 -4.86
CA ILE A 83 8.85 -3.27 -5.15
C ILE A 83 8.50 -4.61 -4.48
N THR A 84 8.10 -4.58 -3.21
CA THR A 84 7.77 -5.79 -2.47
C THR A 84 6.52 -6.49 -3.03
N SER A 85 5.50 -5.72 -3.40
CA SER A 85 4.31 -6.25 -4.08
C SER A 85 4.66 -6.93 -5.39
N ALA A 86 5.55 -6.33 -6.20
CA ALA A 86 6.04 -6.96 -7.42
C ALA A 86 6.89 -8.22 -7.13
N ALA A 87 7.75 -8.19 -6.11
CA ALA A 87 8.56 -9.33 -5.71
C ALA A 87 7.72 -10.51 -5.18
N LEU A 88 6.62 -10.24 -4.48
CA LEU A 88 5.66 -11.26 -4.05
C LEU A 88 4.99 -11.97 -5.23
N LEU A 89 4.89 -11.32 -6.40
CA LEU A 89 4.49 -12.01 -7.64
C LEU A 89 5.51 -13.03 -8.11
N ALA A 90 6.73 -13.08 -7.57
CA ALA A 90 7.73 -14.11 -7.86
C ALA A 90 8.00 -15.03 -6.65
N ALA A 91 7.14 -15.02 -5.64
CA ALA A 91 7.26 -15.95 -4.51
C ALA A 91 6.80 -17.36 -4.89
N PHE A 92 7.72 -18.33 -4.82
CA PHE A 92 7.47 -19.76 -5.08
C PHE A 92 7.81 -20.66 -3.88
N THR A 93 8.41 -20.12 -2.82
CA THR A 93 8.72 -20.88 -1.61
C THR A 93 8.20 -20.19 -0.36
N PHE A 94 7.91 -20.97 0.68
CA PHE A 94 7.38 -20.42 1.93
C PHE A 94 8.31 -19.39 2.60
N PRO A 95 9.65 -19.59 2.66
CA PRO A 95 10.54 -18.54 3.18
C PRO A 95 10.49 -17.24 2.37
N THR A 96 10.45 -17.31 1.03
CA THR A 96 10.34 -16.12 0.18
C THR A 96 9.02 -15.38 0.39
N LEU A 97 7.94 -16.11 0.65
CA LEU A 97 6.64 -15.54 0.99
C LEU A 97 6.71 -14.78 2.32
N ILE A 98 7.30 -15.38 3.36
CA ILE A 98 7.45 -14.76 4.70
C ILE A 98 8.31 -13.50 4.63
N VAL A 99 9.45 -13.54 3.93
CA VAL A 99 10.29 -12.34 3.72
C VAL A 99 9.51 -11.24 3.03
N GLY A 100 8.71 -11.58 2.00
CA GLY A 100 7.84 -10.62 1.33
C GLY A 100 6.81 -9.98 2.26
N PHE A 101 6.16 -10.76 3.13
CA PHE A 101 5.22 -10.22 4.13
C PHE A 101 5.90 -9.32 5.18
N ILE A 102 7.12 -9.64 5.61
CA ILE A 102 7.91 -8.79 6.51
C ILE A 102 8.24 -7.46 5.81
N LEU A 103 8.80 -7.50 4.61
CA LEU A 103 9.15 -6.29 3.84
C LEU A 103 7.91 -5.43 3.56
N TYR A 104 6.79 -6.06 3.23
CA TYR A 104 5.53 -5.37 2.98
C TYR A 104 4.99 -4.74 4.27
N GLY A 105 5.07 -5.45 5.40
CA GLY A 105 4.71 -4.95 6.72
C GLY A 105 5.57 -3.77 7.16
N ALA A 106 6.89 -3.84 6.95
CA ALA A 106 7.80 -2.75 7.25
C ALA A 106 7.52 -1.50 6.39
N GLY A 107 7.29 -1.68 5.09
CA GLY A 107 6.84 -0.60 4.22
C GLY A 107 5.52 0.00 4.67
N ARG A 108 4.58 -0.82 5.14
CA ARG A 108 3.30 -0.35 5.68
C ARG A 108 3.44 0.41 6.98
N ALA A 109 4.31 0.00 7.89
CA ALA A 109 4.60 0.75 9.12
C ALA A 109 5.20 2.13 8.80
N LEU A 110 6.17 2.19 7.87
CA LEU A 110 6.78 3.45 7.41
C LEU A 110 5.77 4.39 6.74
N ALA A 111 4.84 3.84 5.97
CA ALA A 111 3.79 4.63 5.31
C ALA A 111 2.70 5.08 6.29
N SER A 112 2.44 4.30 7.34
CA SER A 112 1.37 4.53 8.30
C SER A 112 1.58 5.87 9.00
N GLY A 113 0.61 6.77 8.88
CA GLY A 113 0.61 8.07 9.53
C GLY A 113 1.59 9.11 8.95
N ALA A 114 2.67 8.72 8.26
CA ALA A 114 3.67 9.67 7.75
C ALA A 114 3.10 10.67 6.73
N LEU A 115 2.30 10.19 5.76
CA LEU A 115 1.70 11.08 4.76
C LEU A 115 0.61 11.97 5.37
N ASP A 116 -0.21 11.43 6.27
CA ASP A 116 -1.30 12.15 6.93
C ASP A 116 -0.75 13.24 7.85
N ALA A 117 0.31 12.92 8.60
CA ALA A 117 1.01 13.85 9.46
C ALA A 117 1.69 14.97 8.64
N TRP A 118 2.35 14.62 7.52
CA TRP A 118 2.85 15.63 6.57
C TRP A 118 1.72 16.52 6.04
N PHE A 119 0.55 15.95 5.75
CA PHE A 119 -0.58 16.70 5.21
C PHE A 119 -1.14 17.70 6.22
N VAL A 120 -1.26 17.31 7.48
CA VAL A 120 -1.65 18.20 8.59
C VAL A 120 -0.64 19.33 8.74
N ASP A 121 0.65 19.01 8.86
CA ASP A 121 1.71 20.02 9.03
C ASP A 121 1.72 21.02 7.87
N ALA A 122 1.60 20.51 6.63
CA ALA A 122 1.63 21.35 5.44
C ALA A 122 0.42 22.29 5.35
N LEU A 123 -0.76 21.84 5.76
CA LEU A 123 -1.95 22.69 5.79
C LEU A 123 -1.84 23.77 6.87
N GLN A 124 -1.46 23.38 8.09
CA GLN A 124 -1.34 24.30 9.23
C GLN A 124 -0.21 25.33 9.06
N ALA A 125 0.85 24.99 8.32
CA ALA A 125 1.90 25.93 7.97
C ALA A 125 1.44 27.07 7.04
N VAL A 126 0.34 26.87 6.30
CA VAL A 126 -0.25 27.91 5.42
C VAL A 126 -1.41 28.62 6.11
N ASP A 127 -2.20 27.88 6.88
CA ASP A 127 -3.38 28.37 7.60
C ASP A 127 -3.54 27.57 8.90
N ALA A 128 -3.19 28.16 10.03
CA ALA A 128 -3.16 27.48 11.33
C ALA A 128 -4.55 27.00 11.78
N ASP A 129 -5.62 27.70 11.35
CA ASP A 129 -7.01 27.42 11.73
C ASP A 129 -7.74 26.60 10.65
N VAL A 130 -6.99 26.03 9.69
CA VAL A 130 -7.56 25.25 8.59
C VAL A 130 -8.40 24.08 9.11
N ALA A 131 -9.64 23.98 8.64
CA ALA A 131 -10.49 22.85 8.95
C ALA A 131 -9.94 21.55 8.32
N LEU A 132 -9.43 20.65 9.16
CA LEU A 132 -8.87 19.36 8.75
C LEU A 132 -9.95 18.33 8.40
N GLN A 133 -11.06 18.32 9.13
CA GLN A 133 -12.13 17.34 8.98
C GLN A 133 -12.68 17.26 7.53
N PRO A 134 -13.02 18.38 6.86
CA PRO A 134 -13.48 18.33 5.46
C PRO A 134 -12.39 17.85 4.49
N ALA A 135 -11.12 18.13 4.79
CA ALA A 135 -9.99 17.70 3.96
C ALA A 135 -9.80 16.18 4.04
N PHE A 136 -9.84 15.60 5.24
CA PHE A 136 -9.80 14.15 5.44
C PHE A 136 -11.05 13.45 4.93
N ALA A 137 -12.24 14.02 5.10
CA ALA A 137 -13.47 13.46 4.54
C ALA A 137 -13.38 13.31 3.02
N LYS A 138 -12.88 14.35 2.33
CA LYS A 138 -12.65 14.30 0.88
C LYS A 138 -11.58 13.27 0.51
N ALA A 139 -10.48 13.18 1.26
CA ALA A 139 -9.46 12.16 1.05
C ALA A 139 -10.00 10.73 1.22
N GLY A 140 -10.93 10.53 2.17
CA GLY A 140 -11.67 9.29 2.36
C GLY A 140 -12.46 8.90 1.10
N THR A 141 -13.18 9.86 0.49
CA THR A 141 -13.87 9.62 -0.80
C THR A 141 -12.89 9.18 -1.89
N PHE A 142 -11.76 9.87 -2.04
CA PHE A 142 -10.71 9.53 -3.00
C PHE A 142 -10.12 8.14 -2.75
N THR A 143 -9.96 7.76 -1.48
CA THR A 143 -9.48 6.44 -1.06
C THR A 143 -10.48 5.35 -1.45
N LEU A 144 -11.77 5.54 -1.13
CA LEU A 144 -12.82 4.57 -1.47
C LEU A 144 -12.98 4.40 -2.98
N LEU A 145 -12.93 5.50 -3.75
CA LEU A 145 -12.96 5.45 -5.21
C LEU A 145 -11.76 4.69 -5.76
N ALA A 146 -10.56 4.97 -5.26
CA ALA A 146 -9.33 4.28 -5.67
C ALA A 146 -9.38 2.78 -5.37
N LEU A 147 -9.87 2.40 -4.18
CA LEU A 147 -10.08 1.01 -3.80
C LEU A 147 -11.09 0.32 -4.73
N GLY A 148 -12.24 0.95 -4.97
CA GLY A 148 -13.28 0.40 -5.84
C GLY A 148 -12.81 0.21 -7.28
N ILE A 149 -12.18 1.23 -7.86
CA ILE A 149 -11.60 1.17 -9.21
C ILE A 149 -10.50 0.11 -9.27
N GLY A 150 -9.58 0.10 -8.31
CA GLY A 150 -8.49 -0.88 -8.25
C GLY A 150 -9.01 -2.31 -8.19
N ALA A 151 -9.99 -2.60 -7.34
CA ALA A 151 -10.59 -3.93 -7.22
C ALA A 151 -11.33 -4.35 -8.50
N LEU A 152 -12.08 -3.43 -9.13
CA LEU A 152 -12.76 -3.71 -10.40
C LEU A 152 -11.77 -4.00 -11.53
N LEU A 153 -10.73 -3.17 -11.67
CA LEU A 153 -9.68 -3.39 -12.66
C LEU A 153 -8.93 -4.70 -12.40
N GLY A 154 -8.52 -4.94 -11.15
CA GLY A 154 -7.82 -6.17 -10.74
C GLY A 154 -8.62 -7.43 -11.03
N SER A 155 -9.92 -7.43 -10.74
CA SER A 155 -10.78 -8.57 -11.05
C SER A 155 -11.07 -8.76 -12.54
N ALA A 156 -10.95 -7.72 -13.36
CA ALA A 156 -11.11 -7.80 -14.81
C ALA A 156 -9.86 -8.35 -15.52
N VAL A 157 -8.66 -8.20 -14.94
CA VAL A 157 -7.39 -8.62 -15.55
C VAL A 157 -7.41 -10.08 -16.04
N PRO A 158 -7.83 -11.09 -15.25
CA PRO A 158 -7.83 -12.48 -15.72
C PRO A 158 -8.74 -12.70 -16.94
N ARG A 159 -9.82 -11.92 -17.07
CA ARG A 159 -10.73 -12.03 -18.22
C ARG A 159 -10.09 -11.56 -19.52
N LEU A 160 -9.05 -10.74 -19.48
CA LEU A 160 -8.32 -10.35 -20.69
C LEU A 160 -7.41 -11.47 -21.21
N PHE A 161 -7.04 -12.40 -20.33
CA PHE A 161 -6.07 -13.47 -20.60
C PHE A 161 -6.68 -14.88 -20.63
N HIS A 162 -8.02 -15.00 -20.62
CA HIS A 162 -8.71 -16.29 -20.62
C HIS A 162 -8.44 -17.16 -21.87
N ASN A 163 -7.98 -16.55 -22.96
CA ASN A 163 -7.63 -17.23 -24.20
C ASN A 163 -6.19 -17.79 -24.20
N LEU A 164 -5.39 -17.51 -23.18
CA LEU A 164 -4.07 -18.11 -23.06
C LEU A 164 -4.20 -19.58 -22.65
N PRO A 165 -3.43 -20.49 -23.26
CA PRO A 165 -3.46 -21.91 -22.89
C PRO A 165 -3.16 -22.08 -21.40
N ALA A 166 -3.93 -22.93 -20.73
CA ALA A 166 -3.78 -23.23 -19.29
C ALA A 166 -2.40 -23.83 -18.95
N GLU A 167 -1.77 -24.45 -19.93
CA GLU A 167 -0.40 -24.97 -19.85
C GLU A 167 0.60 -23.88 -20.26
N GLY A 168 0.89 -22.98 -19.33
CA GLY A 168 2.20 -22.35 -19.34
C GLY A 168 3.22 -23.44 -19.03
N THR A 169 3.98 -23.87 -20.03
CA THR A 169 5.17 -24.71 -19.83
C THR A 169 6.15 -23.96 -18.93
N ALA A 170 6.04 -24.22 -17.63
CA ALA A 170 7.03 -23.81 -16.65
C ALA A 170 8.26 -24.70 -16.87
N VAL A 171 9.28 -24.13 -17.52
CA VAL A 171 10.67 -24.52 -17.31
C VAL A 171 11.11 -24.03 -15.94
#